data_AF-A0A2D6E4R3-F1
#
_entry.id   AF-A0A2D6E4R3-F1
#
_cell.length_a   1.000
_cell.length_b   1.000
_cell.length_c   1.000
_cell.angle_alpha   90.00
_cell.angle_beta   90.00
_cell.angle_gamma   90.00
#
_symmetry.space_group_name_H-M   'P 1'
#
loop_
_entity.id
_entity.type
_entity.pdbx_description
1 polymer ?
#
loop_
_entity_poly.entity_id
_entity_poly.type
_entity_poly.pdbx_seq_one_letter_code
_entity_poly.pdbx_strand_id
1 'polypeptide(L)' 'MDKKIALYNALKLRHEAQMTEAYATLAVYFETSVGIGEHPQIIDEMSKQLEKLANAEDCLACLEKNFKSNVIGT' A
#
# COMPACT_ATOMS: atom_id res chain seq x y z
N MET A 1 23.54 -6.52 -9.81
CA MET A 1 22.19 -5.94 -10.00
C MET A 1 22.37 -4.52 -10.51
N ASP A 2 21.72 -4.13 -11.60
CA ASP A 2 21.77 -2.73 -12.07
C ASP A 2 21.17 -1.83 -10.99
N LYS A 3 21.84 -0.71 -10.67
CA LYS A 3 21.41 0.24 -9.65
C LYS A 3 20.00 0.78 -9.93
N LYS A 4 19.63 0.99 -11.19
CA LYS A 4 18.29 1.44 -11.58
C LYS A 4 17.23 0.40 -11.24
N ILE A 5 17.51 -0.87 -11.54
CA ILE A 5 16.63 -2.01 -11.21
C ILE A 5 16.49 -2.14 -9.69
N ALA A 6 17.58 -2.00 -8.93
CA ALA A 6 17.54 -2.04 -7.47
C ALA A 6 16.68 -0.91 -6.88
N LEU A 7 16.82 0.33 -7.36
CA LEU A 7 16.03 1.47 -6.90
C LEU A 7 14.55 1.34 -7.24
N TYR A 8 14.24 0.91 -8.47
CA TYR A 8 12.86 0.65 -8.90
C TYR A 8 12.21 -0.42 -8.02
N ASN A 9 12.90 -1.55 -7.81
CA ASN A 9 12.40 -2.63 -6.97
C ASN A 9 12.23 -2.20 -5.51
N ALA A 10 13.15 -1.39 -4.97
CA ALA A 10 13.02 -0.87 -3.62
C ALA A 10 11.77 0.01 -3.45
N LEU A 11 11.49 0.90 -4.42
CA LEU A 11 10.28 1.73 -4.40
C LEU A 11 9.01 0.89 -4.53
N LYS A 12 9.01 -0.08 -5.45
CA LYS A 12 7.89 -1.02 -5.65
C LYS A 12 7.59 -1.79 -4.36
N LEU A 13 8.58 -2.43 -3.78
CA LEU A 13 8.44 -3.20 -2.53
C LEU A 13 7.95 -2.33 -1.36
N ARG A 14 8.43 -1.07 -1.26
CA ARG A 14 7.98 -0.16 -0.21
C ARG A 14 6.48 0.10 -0.30
N HIS A 15 5.97 0.39 -1.48
CA HIS A 15 4.56 0.71 -1.67
C HIS A 15 3.67 -0.54 -1.63
N GLU A 16 4.15 -1.70 -2.11
CA GLU A 16 3.46 -2.99 -1.92
C GLU A 16 3.32 -3.36 -0.44
N ALA A 17 4.36 -3.12 0.38
CA ALA A 17 4.29 -3.34 1.81
C ALA A 17 3.26 -2.41 2.48
N GLN A 18 3.28 -1.12 2.15
CA GLN A 18 2.31 -0.14 2.68
C GLN A 18 0.87 -0.49 2.31
N MET A 19 0.64 -0.89 1.06
CA MET A 19 -0.65 -1.34 0.55
C MET A 19 -1.14 -2.57 1.34
N THR A 20 -0.26 -3.56 1.52
CA THR A 20 -0.57 -4.80 2.24
C THR A 20 -0.87 -4.55 3.72
N GLU A 21 -0.11 -3.68 4.39
CA GLU A 21 -0.30 -3.32 5.79
C GLU A 21 -1.64 -2.61 6.02
N ALA A 22 -1.95 -1.61 5.18
CA ALA A 22 -3.20 -0.87 5.24
C ALA A 22 -4.40 -1.80 4.97
N TYR A 23 -4.30 -2.66 3.96
CA TYR A 23 -5.33 -3.64 3.64
C TYR A 23 -5.56 -4.63 4.79
N ALA A 24 -4.50 -5.22 5.36
CA ALA A 24 -4.62 -6.16 6.47
C ALA A 24 -5.28 -5.52 7.70
N THR A 25 -4.93 -4.26 7.99
CA THR A 25 -5.54 -3.50 9.08
C THR A 25 -7.03 -3.29 8.83
N LEU A 26 -7.42 -2.89 7.61
CA LEU A 26 -8.83 -2.74 7.23
C LEU A 26 -9.58 -4.08 7.29
N ALA A 27 -8.97 -5.16 6.82
CA ALA A 27 -9.56 -6.50 6.85
C ALA A 27 -9.89 -6.93 8.28
N VAL A 28 -9.03 -6.63 9.26
CA VAL A 28 -9.33 -6.87 10.67
C VAL A 28 -10.60 -6.12 11.12
N TYR A 29 -10.80 -4.87 10.71
CA TYR A 29 -12.02 -4.12 11.03
C TYR A 29 -13.28 -4.65 10.31
N PHE A 30 -13.15 -5.16 9.08
CA PHE A 30 -14.29 -5.69 8.30
C PHE A 30 -14.67 -7.14 8.65
N GLU A 31 -13.70 -7.98 9.00
CA GLU A 31 -13.88 -9.44 9.14
C GLU A 31 -14.02 -9.87 10.61
N THR A 32 -13.49 -9.10 11.56
CA THR A 32 -13.49 -9.49 12.98
C THR A 32 -14.70 -8.91 13.69
N SER A 33 -15.75 -9.74 13.85
CA SER A 33 -17.05 -9.38 14.44
C SER A 33 -17.04 -9.10 15.96
N VAL A 34 -15.93 -9.29 16.69
CA VAL A 34 -15.94 -9.29 18.16
C VAL A 34 -14.73 -8.58 18.77
N GLY A 35 -14.98 -7.57 19.61
CA GLY A 35 -14.01 -7.01 20.58
C GLY A 35 -13.22 -5.77 20.16
N ILE A 36 -13.12 -5.43 18.87
CA ILE A 36 -12.40 -4.22 18.40
C ILE A 36 -13.31 -2.97 18.41
N GLY A 37 -14.61 -3.18 18.63
CA GLY A 37 -15.67 -2.17 18.68
C GLY A 37 -15.62 -1.19 19.87
N GLU A 38 -14.65 -1.30 20.79
CA GLU A 38 -14.59 -0.47 21.99
C GLU A 38 -13.82 0.85 21.81
N HIS A 39 -13.30 1.16 20.61
CA HIS A 39 -12.73 2.48 20.33
C HIS A 39 -13.76 3.38 19.61
N PRO A 40 -14.14 4.55 20.16
CA PRO A 40 -15.15 5.42 19.55
C PRO A 40 -14.76 6.03 18.19
N GLN A 41 -13.51 5.86 17.74
CA GLN A 41 -12.98 6.43 16.48
C GLN A 41 -12.55 5.38 15.44
N ILE A 42 -13.18 4.21 15.42
CA ILE A 42 -12.86 3.16 14.42
C ILE A 42 -12.96 3.69 12.99
N ILE A 43 -13.97 4.51 12.69
CA ILE A 43 -14.14 5.10 11.34
C ILE A 43 -12.97 6.01 10.97
N ASP A 44 -12.46 6.82 11.91
CA ASP A 44 -11.32 7.70 11.65
C ASP A 44 -10.05 6.90 11.37
N GLU A 45 -9.84 5.81 12.11
CA GLU A 45 -8.69 4.93 11.87
C GLU A 45 -8.82 4.19 10.53
N MET A 46 -10.00 3.63 10.23
CA MET A 46 -10.28 3.04 8.92
C MET A 46 -10.08 4.04 7.78
N SER A 47 -10.50 5.30 7.94
CA SER A 47 -10.29 6.36 6.93
C SER A 47 -8.80 6.57 6.65
N LYS A 48 -7.96 6.66 7.69
CA LYS A 48 -6.51 6.80 7.52
C LYS A 48 -5.89 5.61 6.80
N GLN A 49 -6.33 4.40 7.11
CA GLN A 49 -5.82 3.19 6.44
C GLN A 49 -6.29 3.15 4.98
N LEU A 50 -7.53 3.58 4.68
CA LEU A 50 -8.03 3.68 3.32
C LEU A 50 -7.25 4.72 2.50
N GLU A 51 -6.95 5.89 3.07
CA GLU A 51 -6.12 6.91 2.43
C GLU A 51 -4.70 6.41 2.16
N LYS A 52 -4.09 5.67 3.11
CA LYS A 52 -2.78 5.03 2.92
C LYS A 52 -2.80 4.00 1.78
N LEU A 53 -3.86 3.19 1.73
CA LEU A 53 -4.05 2.18 0.69
C LEU A 53 -4.13 2.84 -0.70
N ALA A 54 -5.04 3.82 -0.85
CA ALA A 54 -5.23 4.53 -2.11
C ALA A 54 -3.94 5.23 -2.59
N ASN A 55 -3.24 5.92 -1.67
CA ASN A 55 -1.98 6.56 -2.02
C ASN A 55 -0.88 5.56 -2.44
N ALA A 56 -0.82 4.39 -1.81
CA ALA A 56 0.14 3.35 -2.18
C ALA A 56 -0.16 2.76 -3.58
N GLU A 57 -1.43 2.51 -3.88
CA GLU A 57 -1.90 2.08 -5.21
C GLU A 57 -1.55 3.12 -6.30
N ASP A 58 -1.86 4.40 -6.05
CA ASP A 58 -1.54 5.50 -6.97
C ASP A 58 -0.02 5.64 -7.20
N CYS A 59 0.78 5.51 -6.13
CA CYS A 59 2.24 5.54 -6.22
C CYS A 59 2.78 4.38 -7.06
N LEU A 60 2.27 3.16 -6.87
CA LEU A 60 2.65 1.98 -7.66
C LEU A 60 2.28 2.17 -9.14
N ALA A 61 1.04 2.58 -9.42
CA ALA A 61 0.57 2.84 -10.77
C ALA A 61 1.43 3.91 -11.47
N CYS A 62 1.74 5.00 -10.77
CA CYS A 62 2.63 6.05 -11.28
C CYS A 62 4.05 5.53 -11.53
N LEU A 63 4.62 4.73 -10.62
CA LEU A 63 5.95 4.15 -10.76
C LEU A 63 6.01 3.22 -11.97
N GLU A 64 5.03 2.34 -12.14
CA GLU A 64 4.96 1.42 -13.27
C GLU A 64 4.79 2.17 -14.59
N LYS A 65 3.82 3.09 -14.66
CA LYS A 65 3.51 3.86 -15.87
C LYS A 65 4.70 4.66 -16.40
N ASN A 66 5.48 5.27 -15.51
CA ASN A 66 6.53 6.21 -15.92
C ASN A 66 7.93 5.57 -16.03
N PHE A 67 8.20 4.47 -15.32
CA PHE A 67 9.58 3.97 -15.16
C PHE A 67 9.78 2.49 -15.52
N LYS A 68 8.74 1.67 -15.64
CA LYS A 68 8.87 0.22 -15.87
C LYS A 68 9.66 -0.11 -17.15
N SER A 69 9.24 0.43 -18.30
CA SER A 69 9.90 0.16 -19.59
C SER A 69 11.33 0.69 -19.65
N ASN A 70 11.59 1.82 -18.99
CA ASN A 70 12.91 2.46 -18.95
C ASN A 70 13.93 1.73 -18.06
N VAL A 71 13.45 0.90 -17.12
CA VAL A 71 14.29 0.24 -16.12
C VAL A 71 14.41 -1.27 -16.36
N ILE A 72 13.31 -1.93 -16.71
CA ILE A 72 13.28 -3.40 -16.81
C ILE A 72 13.62 -3.88 -18.22
N GLY A 73 13.46 -3.02 -19.25
CA GLY A 73 13.60 -3.41 -20.64
C GLY A 73 12.48 -4.38 -21.02
N THR A 74 11.60 -3.96 -21.92
CA THR A 74 10.71 -4.91 -22.61
C THR A 74 11.49 -5.72 -23.62
#